data_AF-A0A2S2NAT9-F1
#
_entry.id   AF-A0A2S2NAT9-F1
#
_cell.length_a   1.000
_cell.length_b   1.000
_cell.length_c   1.000
_cell.angle_alpha   90.00
_cell.angle_beta   90.00
_cell.angle_gamma   90.00
#
_symmetry.space_group_name_H-M   'P 1'
#
loop_
_entity.id
_entity.type
_entity.pdbx_description
1 polymer ?
#
loop_
_entity_poly.entity_id
_entity_poly.type
_entity_poly.pdbx_seq_one_letter_code
_entity_poly.pdbx_strand_id
1 'polypeptide(L)'
;MSDDEDLPTSKLKNDGLKDPEEGYSKSFKNKMESRRTFYIVLTLLIFIFAVLIIAVFGLSFAYLTKTEDQNKRICTTEDCLRSATSLVESMNKSVNPCEDFYQFACGNFAKSHKIPKTAVSNDRFAEVHAAMLVLIRDFMEKEDNDDDPYSVSQSRLLYRSCMATGVLVYYTMK
;
A
#
# COMPACT_ATOMS: atom_id res chain seq x y z
N MET A 1 33.02 -31.68 93.00
CA MET A 1 32.53 -31.68 94.39
C MET A 1 31.79 -30.37 94.58
N SER A 2 30.53 -30.29 94.14
CA SER A 2 29.34 -30.82 94.84
C SER A 2 28.94 -29.89 95.98
N ASP A 3 27.70 -29.49 96.19
CA ASP A 3 26.40 -29.52 95.49
C ASP A 3 25.50 -28.53 96.30
N ASP A 4 24.21 -28.41 95.93
CA ASP A 4 23.05 -27.94 96.71
C ASP A 4 22.71 -26.42 96.63
N GLU A 5 21.62 -25.99 95.96
CA GLU A 5 20.18 -26.00 96.37
C GLU A 5 19.97 -25.28 97.74
N ASP A 6 19.13 -24.25 97.94
CA ASP A 6 17.74 -24.04 97.50
C ASP A 6 17.23 -22.58 97.78
N LEU A 7 16.08 -22.20 97.18
CA LEU A 7 15.27 -20.94 97.30
C LEU A 7 14.52 -20.86 98.68
N PRO A 8 13.62 -19.89 99.02
CA PRO A 8 13.20 -18.63 98.38
C PRO A 8 12.98 -17.40 99.32
N THR A 9 12.83 -16.20 98.76
CA THR A 9 12.02 -15.12 99.37
C THR A 9 11.11 -14.44 98.36
N SER A 10 9.99 -13.97 98.90
CA SER A 10 8.68 -13.75 98.33
C SER A 10 8.52 -12.55 97.38
N LYS A 11 7.59 -12.71 96.44
CA LYS A 11 7.05 -11.68 95.55
C LYS A 11 6.13 -10.69 96.27
N LEU A 12 6.15 -9.43 95.83
CA LEU A 12 4.97 -8.56 95.83
C LEU A 12 4.89 -7.82 94.48
N LYS A 13 3.65 -7.64 94.04
CA LYS A 13 3.17 -7.63 92.66
C LYS A 13 2.89 -6.18 92.20
N ASN A 14 3.26 -5.89 90.94
CA ASN A 14 2.98 -4.64 90.24
C ASN A 14 1.64 -4.73 89.50
N ASP A 15 0.76 -3.77 89.72
CA ASP A 15 -0.35 -3.35 88.86
C ASP A 15 -0.27 -1.81 88.90
N GLY A 16 -0.20 -0.98 87.86
CA GLY A 16 -0.57 -1.09 86.46
C GLY A 16 -1.16 0.28 86.08
N LEU A 17 -0.35 1.20 85.56
CA LEU A 17 -0.80 2.50 85.03
C LEU A 17 -0.75 2.42 83.49
N LYS A 18 -1.90 2.61 82.85
CA LYS A 18 -2.05 2.59 81.39
C LYS A 18 -1.80 3.98 80.82
N ASP A 19 -0.90 4.09 79.85
CA ASP A 19 -0.62 5.32 79.10
C ASP A 19 -1.61 5.51 77.93
N PRO A 20 -2.09 6.74 77.65
CA PRO A 20 -3.05 7.06 76.60
C PRO A 20 -2.39 7.61 75.31
N GLU A 21 -1.46 6.87 74.69
CA GLU A 21 -0.74 7.34 73.46
C GLU A 21 -1.06 6.57 72.16
N GLU A 22 -1.98 5.61 72.15
CA GLU A 22 -2.13 4.71 70.99
C GLU A 22 -3.09 5.20 69.88
N GLY A 23 -3.92 6.22 70.14
CA GLY A 23 -5.02 6.61 69.24
C GLY A 23 -4.69 7.70 68.21
N TYR A 24 -3.83 8.65 68.56
CA TYR A 24 -3.63 9.86 67.73
C TYR A 24 -2.63 9.65 66.58
N SER A 25 -1.58 8.84 66.81
CA SER A 25 -0.52 8.55 65.82
C SER A 25 -1.01 7.65 64.68
N LYS A 26 -1.87 6.66 64.97
CA LYS A 26 -2.34 5.65 63.99
C LYS A 26 -3.18 6.28 62.86
N SER A 27 -4.03 7.26 63.18
CA SER A 27 -4.89 7.95 62.20
C SER A 27 -4.10 8.87 61.26
N PHE A 28 -3.12 9.63 61.78
CA PHE A 28 -2.25 10.47 60.96
C PHE A 28 -1.28 9.65 60.10
N LYS A 29 -0.75 8.54 60.62
CA LYS A 29 0.15 7.63 59.91
C LYS A 29 -0.57 6.95 58.74
N ASN A 30 -1.79 6.46 58.95
CA ASN A 30 -2.62 5.85 57.90
C ASN A 30 -3.02 6.87 56.81
N LYS A 31 -3.31 8.12 57.18
CA LYS A 31 -3.66 9.20 56.23
C LYS A 31 -2.45 9.66 55.40
N MET A 32 -1.25 9.67 55.98
CA MET A 32 0.01 10.01 55.31
C MET A 32 0.53 8.85 54.43
N GLU A 33 0.32 7.59 54.84
CA GLU A 33 0.66 6.37 54.10
C GLU A 33 -0.29 6.12 52.92
N SER A 34 -1.58 6.48 53.06
CA SER A 34 -2.57 6.48 51.96
C SER A 34 -2.25 7.53 50.87
N ARG A 35 -1.77 8.71 51.25
CA ARG A 35 -1.30 9.72 50.27
C ARG A 35 -0.03 9.27 49.57
N ARG A 36 0.94 8.71 50.31
CA ARG A 36 2.20 8.19 49.74
C ARG A 36 1.95 7.05 48.75
N THR A 37 1.08 6.11 49.09
CA THR A 37 0.68 5.01 48.19
C THR A 37 -0.08 5.52 46.96
N PHE A 38 -0.95 6.53 47.12
CA PHE A 38 -1.62 7.19 45.99
C PHE A 38 -0.63 7.83 45.01
N TYR A 39 0.38 8.56 45.50
CA TYR A 39 1.41 9.15 44.63
C TYR A 39 2.27 8.08 43.92
N ILE A 40 2.60 6.97 44.58
CA ILE A 40 3.33 5.85 43.95
C ILE A 40 2.50 5.21 42.84
N VAL A 41 1.21 4.97 43.07
CA VAL A 41 0.32 4.42 42.03
C VAL A 41 0.20 5.40 40.86
N LEU A 42 0.06 6.70 41.14
CA LEU A 42 -0.02 7.73 40.11
C LEU A 42 1.26 7.80 39.26
N THR A 43 2.45 7.75 39.87
CA THR A 43 3.71 7.77 39.13
C THR A 43 3.90 6.50 38.29
N LEU A 44 3.51 5.33 38.79
CA LEU A 44 3.53 4.08 38.02
C LEU A 44 2.57 4.12 36.83
N LEU A 45 1.35 4.64 37.01
CA LEU A 45 0.39 4.80 35.92
C LEU A 45 0.90 5.76 34.83
N ILE A 46 1.52 6.88 35.22
CA ILE A 46 2.13 7.83 34.29
C ILE A 46 3.30 7.18 33.54
N PHE A 47 4.15 6.42 34.24
CA PHE A 47 5.26 5.71 33.61
C PHE A 47 4.79 4.65 32.61
N ILE A 48 3.79 3.85 32.97
CA ILE A 48 3.17 2.87 32.07
C ILE A 48 2.58 3.58 30.85
N PHE A 49 1.85 4.67 31.05
CA PHE A 49 1.27 5.45 29.96
C PHE A 49 2.34 6.05 29.04
N ALA A 50 3.43 6.55 29.60
CA ALA A 50 4.57 7.06 28.82
C ALA A 50 5.25 5.94 27.99
N VAL A 51 5.43 4.74 28.56
CA VAL A 51 5.99 3.59 27.84
C VAL A 51 5.07 3.15 26.69
N LEU A 52 3.74 3.11 26.93
CA LEU A 52 2.77 2.78 25.89
C LEU A 52 2.77 3.82 24.77
N ILE A 53 2.84 5.11 25.11
CA ILE A 53 2.97 6.19 24.13
C ILE A 53 4.24 5.99 23.30
N ILE A 54 5.39 5.79 23.93
CA ILE A 54 6.67 5.59 23.23
C ILE A 54 6.61 4.37 22.31
N ALA A 55 6.00 3.27 22.75
CA ALA A 55 5.82 2.08 21.93
C ALA A 55 4.94 2.36 20.69
N VAL A 56 3.80 3.04 20.88
CA VAL A 56 2.89 3.40 19.78
C VAL A 56 3.56 4.37 18.80
N PHE A 57 4.25 5.39 19.29
CA PHE A 57 4.97 6.35 18.45
C PHE A 57 6.14 5.69 17.71
N GLY A 58 6.90 4.82 18.37
CA GLY A 58 8.00 4.06 17.75
C GLY A 58 7.49 3.12 16.66
N LEU A 59 6.39 2.40 16.90
CA LEU A 59 5.75 1.57 15.89
C LEU A 59 5.24 2.42 14.73
N SER A 60 4.50 3.51 15.00
CA SER A 60 3.98 4.42 13.97
C SER A 60 5.11 4.98 13.08
N PHE A 61 6.21 5.43 13.68
CA PHE A 61 7.37 5.95 12.94
C PHE A 61 8.07 4.86 12.10
N ALA A 62 8.20 3.64 12.64
CA ALA A 62 8.72 2.50 11.88
C ALA A 62 7.81 2.10 10.71
N TYR A 63 6.49 2.21 10.87
CA TYR A 63 5.53 2.01 9.77
C TYR A 63 5.68 3.10 8.69
N LEU A 64 5.79 4.38 9.07
CA LEU A 64 5.92 5.50 8.12
C LEU A 64 7.19 5.41 7.27
N THR A 65 8.33 5.15 7.89
CA THR A 65 9.62 5.00 7.18
C THR A 65 9.63 3.81 6.22
N LYS A 66 8.91 2.73 6.54
CA LYS A 66 8.74 1.57 5.65
C LYS A 66 7.84 1.88 4.45
N THR A 67 6.79 2.68 4.63
CA THR A 67 5.87 3.06 3.55
C THR A 67 6.51 4.00 2.53
N GLU A 68 7.43 4.86 2.96
CA GLU A 68 8.14 5.80 2.06
C GLU A 68 9.05 5.06 1.06
N ASP A 69 9.78 4.03 1.51
CA ASP A 69 10.63 3.21 0.62
C ASP A 69 9.81 2.37 -0.38
N GLN A 70 8.62 1.91 0.02
CA GLN A 70 7.72 1.17 -0.89
C GLN A 70 7.10 2.10 -1.94
N ASN A 71 6.65 3.29 -1.54
CA ASN A 71 6.10 4.26 -2.48
C ASN A 71 7.13 4.78 -3.48
N LYS A 72 8.42 4.79 -3.13
CA LYS A 72 9.49 5.13 -4.06
C LYS A 72 9.75 4.05 -5.12
N ARG A 73 9.38 2.79 -4.86
CA ARG A 73 9.59 1.65 -5.77
C ARG A 73 8.43 1.39 -6.74
N ILE A 74 7.26 1.96 -6.47
CA ILE A 74 6.05 1.77 -7.29
C ILE A 74 5.82 3.04 -8.11
N CYS A 75 5.69 2.91 -9.43
CA CYS A 75 5.27 4.02 -10.26
C CYS A 75 3.74 4.19 -10.22
N THR A 76 3.31 5.44 -10.12
CA THR A 76 1.89 5.84 -10.11
C THR A 76 1.59 6.88 -11.20
N THR A 77 2.52 7.07 -12.14
CA THR A 77 2.28 7.90 -13.33
C THR A 77 1.20 7.28 -14.19
N GLU A 78 0.48 8.11 -14.94
CA GLU A 78 -0.60 7.66 -15.83
C GLU A 78 -0.11 6.59 -16.82
N ASP A 79 1.03 6.80 -17.46
CA ASP A 79 1.62 5.85 -18.42
C ASP A 79 1.97 4.50 -17.78
N CYS A 80 2.48 4.53 -16.54
CA CYS A 80 2.77 3.32 -15.77
C CYS A 80 1.48 2.55 -15.47
N LEU A 81 0.46 3.23 -14.95
CA LEU A 81 -0.83 2.61 -14.61
C LEU A 81 -1.53 2.05 -15.83
N ARG A 82 -1.52 2.77 -16.96
CA ARG A 82 -2.09 2.31 -18.23
C ARG A 82 -1.41 1.05 -18.74
N SER A 83 -0.08 1.03 -18.71
CA SER A 83 0.73 -0.11 -19.16
C SER A 83 0.55 -1.32 -18.24
N ALA A 84 0.59 -1.11 -16.92
CA ALA A 84 0.39 -2.17 -15.93
C ALA A 84 -1.01 -2.79 -16.04
N THR A 85 -2.04 -1.98 -16.24
CA THR A 85 -3.42 -2.46 -16.42
C THR A 85 -3.53 -3.31 -17.68
N SER A 86 -3.04 -2.82 -18.82
CA SER A 86 -3.05 -3.56 -20.09
C SER A 86 -2.34 -4.92 -19.99
N LEU A 87 -1.23 -4.97 -19.25
CA LEU A 87 -0.51 -6.23 -18.99
C LEU A 87 -1.36 -7.18 -18.13
N VAL A 88 -1.85 -6.72 -16.98
CA VAL A 88 -2.60 -7.55 -16.02
C VAL A 88 -3.90 -8.09 -16.63
N GLU A 89 -4.59 -7.32 -17.46
CA GLU A 89 -5.81 -7.75 -18.16
C GLU A 89 -5.56 -8.90 -19.14
N SER A 90 -4.38 -8.91 -19.76
CA SER A 90 -3.99 -9.95 -20.73
C SER A 90 -3.57 -11.25 -20.06
N MET A 91 -3.12 -11.18 -18.81
CA MET A 91 -2.61 -12.31 -18.04
C MET A 91 -3.70 -13.26 -17.54
N ASN A 92 -3.46 -14.57 -17.64
CA ASN A 92 -4.22 -15.62 -16.98
C ASN A 92 -3.45 -16.18 -15.77
N LYS A 93 -3.72 -15.62 -14.58
CA LYS A 93 -3.05 -15.98 -13.33
C LYS A 93 -3.37 -17.39 -12.80
N SER A 94 -4.29 -18.11 -13.43
CA SER A 94 -4.60 -19.51 -13.09
C SER A 94 -3.62 -20.51 -13.69
N VAL A 95 -2.75 -20.07 -14.61
CA VAL A 95 -1.73 -20.91 -15.26
C VAL A 95 -0.37 -20.68 -14.61
N ASN A 96 0.40 -21.75 -14.40
CA ASN A 96 1.76 -21.65 -13.89
C ASN A 96 2.69 -21.09 -15.00
N PRO A 97 3.36 -19.94 -14.80
CA PRO A 97 4.27 -19.36 -15.80
C PRO A 97 5.46 -20.26 -16.16
N CYS A 98 5.86 -21.18 -15.26
CA CYS A 98 6.96 -22.11 -15.52
C CYS A 98 6.53 -23.27 -16.44
N GLU A 99 5.23 -23.53 -16.57
CA GLU A 99 4.69 -24.61 -17.41
C GLU A 99 4.26 -24.07 -18.78
N ASP A 100 3.50 -22.96 -18.81
CA ASP A 100 3.07 -22.30 -20.04
C ASP A 100 3.05 -20.78 -19.84
N PHE A 101 4.19 -20.15 -20.13
CA PHE A 101 4.35 -18.71 -20.01
C PHE A 101 3.44 -17.94 -20.98
N TYR A 102 3.17 -18.49 -22.17
CA TYR A 102 2.31 -17.83 -23.14
C TYR A 102 0.88 -17.73 -22.62
N GLN A 103 0.33 -18.84 -22.13
CA GLN A 103 -1.01 -18.84 -21.58
C GLN A 103 -1.09 -18.03 -20.28
N PHE A 104 -0.04 -18.02 -19.46
CA PHE A 104 0.02 -17.13 -18.29
C PHE A 104 0.00 -15.64 -18.68
N ALA A 105 0.81 -15.23 -19.67
CA ALA A 105 0.95 -13.83 -20.05
C ALA A 105 -0.18 -13.30 -20.94
N CYS A 106 -0.70 -14.14 -21.84
CA CYS A 106 -1.61 -13.75 -22.91
C CYS A 106 -2.96 -14.50 -22.90
N GLY A 107 -3.17 -15.46 -22.00
CA GLY A 107 -4.34 -16.35 -22.04
C GLY A 107 -5.68 -15.65 -21.86
N ASN A 108 -5.70 -14.38 -21.44
CA ASN A 108 -6.90 -13.55 -21.40
C ASN A 108 -6.93 -12.44 -22.48
N PHE A 109 -5.85 -12.24 -23.26
CA PHE A 109 -5.74 -11.16 -24.25
C PHE A 109 -6.92 -11.11 -25.23
N ALA A 110 -7.31 -12.27 -25.78
CA ALA A 110 -8.40 -12.38 -26.75
C ALA A 110 -9.79 -12.01 -26.18
N LYS A 111 -9.95 -11.91 -24.85
CA LYS A 111 -11.21 -11.51 -24.22
C LYS A 111 -11.50 -10.02 -24.43
N SER A 112 -10.47 -9.18 -24.38
CA SER A 112 -10.56 -7.73 -24.59
C SER A 112 -10.18 -7.31 -26.02
N HIS A 113 -9.39 -8.11 -26.74
CA HIS A 113 -8.85 -7.76 -28.06
C HIS A 113 -9.33 -8.72 -29.16
N LYS A 114 -10.60 -8.60 -29.54
CA LYS A 114 -11.23 -9.47 -30.54
C LYS A 114 -10.66 -9.24 -31.93
N ILE A 115 -10.58 -10.33 -32.72
CA ILE A 115 -10.17 -10.27 -34.12
C ILE A 115 -11.23 -9.50 -34.93
N PRO A 116 -10.88 -8.41 -35.61
CA PRO A 116 -11.81 -7.68 -36.46
C PRO A 116 -12.17 -8.51 -37.69
N LYS A 117 -13.35 -8.27 -38.28
CA LYS A 117 -13.85 -9.03 -39.45
C LYS A 117 -12.92 -8.98 -40.67
N THR A 118 -12.02 -8.00 -40.72
CA THR A 118 -11.07 -7.76 -41.80
C THR A 118 -9.73 -8.46 -41.59
N ALA A 119 -9.54 -9.18 -40.49
CA ALA A 119 -8.28 -9.84 -40.15
C ALA A 119 -8.50 -11.31 -39.75
N VAL A 120 -7.45 -12.11 -39.90
CA VAL A 120 -7.42 -13.54 -39.53
C VAL A 120 -6.83 -13.78 -38.13
N SER A 121 -6.07 -12.81 -37.62
CA SER A 121 -5.46 -12.82 -36.29
C SER A 121 -5.47 -11.41 -35.72
N ASN A 122 -5.36 -11.31 -34.39
CA ASN A 122 -5.16 -10.04 -33.71
C ASN A 122 -4.16 -10.25 -32.57
N ASP A 123 -3.08 -9.50 -32.63
CA ASP A 123 -2.03 -9.46 -31.63
C ASP A 123 -1.62 -7.99 -31.40
N ARG A 124 -0.67 -7.77 -30.49
CA ARG A 124 -0.25 -6.43 -30.14
C ARG A 124 0.37 -5.67 -31.31
N PHE A 125 1.05 -6.35 -32.23
CA PHE A 125 1.63 -5.71 -33.41
C PHE A 125 0.54 -5.30 -34.39
N ALA A 126 -0.49 -6.14 -34.58
CA ALA A 126 -1.64 -5.81 -35.42
C ALA A 126 -2.35 -4.55 -34.93
N GLU A 127 -2.54 -4.38 -33.62
CA GLU A 127 -3.15 -3.18 -33.03
C GLU A 127 -2.33 -1.91 -33.30
N VAL A 128 -1.02 -1.98 -33.06
CA VAL A 128 -0.13 -0.83 -33.29
C VAL A 128 -0.06 -0.49 -34.77
N HIS A 129 0.00 -1.50 -35.64
CA HIS A 129 0.01 -1.30 -37.09
C HIS A 129 -1.29 -0.68 -37.58
N ALA A 130 -2.45 -1.12 -37.05
CA ALA A 130 -3.74 -0.51 -37.37
C ALA A 130 -3.78 0.98 -36.96
N ALA A 131 -3.31 1.30 -35.75
CA ALA A 131 -3.22 2.69 -35.29
C ALA A 131 -2.28 3.54 -36.16
N MET A 132 -1.13 2.99 -36.56
CA MET A 132 -0.20 3.64 -37.47
C MET A 132 -0.84 3.92 -38.84
N LEU A 133 -1.56 2.96 -39.40
CA LEU A 133 -2.25 3.15 -40.69
C LEU A 133 -3.30 4.26 -40.63
N VAL A 134 -3.98 4.44 -39.49
CA VAL A 134 -4.90 5.57 -39.28
C VAL A 134 -4.15 6.91 -39.36
N LEU A 135 -2.96 7.00 -38.75
CA LEU A 135 -2.14 8.22 -38.83
C LEU A 135 -1.61 8.47 -40.23
N ILE A 136 -1.14 7.42 -40.93
CA ILE A 136 -0.69 7.54 -42.32
C ILE A 136 -1.85 8.02 -43.20
N ARG A 137 -3.04 7.45 -43.01
CA ARG A 137 -4.24 7.88 -43.71
C ARG A 137 -4.55 9.36 -43.48
N ASP A 138 -4.57 9.81 -42.22
CA ASP A 138 -4.80 11.23 -41.88
C ASP A 138 -3.76 12.14 -42.55
N PHE A 139 -2.49 11.72 -42.56
CA PHE A 139 -1.43 12.47 -43.22
C PHE A 139 -1.58 12.55 -44.74
N MET A 140 -2.04 11.47 -45.38
CA MET A 140 -2.23 11.40 -46.84
C MET A 140 -3.49 12.11 -47.32
N GLU A 141 -4.50 12.27 -46.47
CA GLU A 141 -5.77 12.93 -46.79
C GLU A 141 -5.69 14.48 -46.72
N LYS A 142 -4.69 15.04 -46.03
CA LYS A 142 -4.47 16.50 -45.96
C LYS A 142 -4.19 17.10 -47.33
N GLU A 143 -4.61 18.35 -47.53
CA GLU A 143 -4.30 19.14 -48.72
C GLU A 143 -2.78 19.39 -48.83
N ASP A 144 -2.31 19.59 -50.05
CA ASP A 144 -0.91 19.90 -50.31
C ASP A 144 -0.65 21.39 -50.05
N ASN A 145 0.48 21.70 -49.41
CA ASN A 145 0.94 23.07 -49.19
C ASN A 145 2.10 23.41 -50.12
N ASP A 146 2.32 24.70 -50.40
CA ASP A 146 3.42 25.16 -51.25
C ASP A 146 4.81 24.81 -50.69
N ASP A 147 4.92 24.63 -49.37
CA ASP A 147 6.14 24.22 -48.68
C ASP A 147 6.34 22.69 -48.62
N ASP A 148 5.36 21.89 -49.06
CA ASP A 148 5.48 20.43 -49.02
C ASP A 148 6.52 19.93 -50.04
N PRO A 149 7.38 18.97 -49.65
CA PRO A 149 8.29 18.34 -50.60
C PRO A 149 7.52 17.64 -51.73
N TYR A 150 8.06 17.72 -52.95
CA TYR A 150 7.47 17.07 -54.13
C TYR A 150 7.08 15.59 -53.91
N SER A 151 7.92 14.83 -53.20
CA SER A 151 7.66 13.41 -52.90
C SER A 151 6.42 13.19 -52.03
N VAL A 152 6.11 14.13 -51.12
CA VAL A 152 4.93 14.08 -50.26
C VAL A 152 3.69 14.32 -51.11
N SER A 153 3.67 15.38 -51.93
CA SER A 153 2.53 15.68 -52.80
C SER A 153 2.24 14.57 -53.80
N GLN A 154 3.28 13.95 -54.38
CA GLN A 154 3.10 12.78 -55.25
C GLN A 154 2.53 11.57 -54.50
N SER A 155 2.95 11.34 -53.26
CA SER A 155 2.42 10.25 -52.43
C SER A 155 0.94 10.47 -52.09
N ARG A 156 0.54 11.71 -51.77
CA ARG A 156 -0.87 12.08 -51.54
C ARG A 156 -1.72 11.94 -52.81
N LEU A 157 -1.19 12.38 -53.96
CA LEU A 157 -1.85 12.20 -55.26
C LEU A 157 -2.13 10.72 -55.56
N LEU A 158 -1.13 9.86 -55.38
CA LEU A 158 -1.27 8.41 -55.54
C LEU A 158 -2.35 7.85 -54.60
N TYR A 159 -2.29 8.19 -53.31
CA TYR A 159 -3.29 7.76 -52.34
C TYR A 159 -4.71 8.17 -52.75
N ARG A 160 -4.94 9.44 -53.10
CA ARG A 160 -6.26 9.95 -53.53
C ARG A 160 -6.77 9.23 -54.79
N SER A 161 -5.90 8.94 -55.75
CA SER A 161 -6.27 8.20 -56.96
C SER A 161 -6.79 6.78 -56.68
N CYS A 162 -6.19 6.10 -55.70
CA CYS A 162 -6.61 4.77 -55.26
C CYS A 162 -7.95 4.82 -54.52
N MET A 163 -8.15 5.86 -53.69
CA MET A 163 -9.35 6.02 -52.85
C MET A 163 -10.56 6.61 -53.59
N ALA A 164 -10.37 7.16 -54.81
CA ALA A 164 -11.41 7.75 -55.64
C ALA A 164 -12.38 6.69 -56.23
N THR A 165 -13.08 5.99 -55.35
CA THR A 165 -14.09 4.96 -55.68
C THR A 165 -15.26 5.52 -56.50
N GLY A 166 -15.56 6.82 -56.39
CA GLY A 166 -16.62 7.49 -57.15
C GLY A 166 -16.38 7.58 -58.68
N VAL A 167 -15.12 7.67 -59.13
CA VAL A 167 -14.81 7.78 -60.57
C VAL A 167 -15.00 6.43 -61.27
N LEU A 168 -14.72 5.32 -60.58
CA LEU A 168 -14.89 3.95 -61.11
C LEU A 168 -16.34 3.45 -61.04
N VAL A 169 -17.12 3.86 -60.03
CA VAL A 169 -18.55 3.50 -59.94
C VAL A 169 -19.38 4.24 -61.01
N TYR A 170 -19.04 5.49 -61.33
CA TYR A 170 -19.75 6.26 -62.37
C TYR A 170 -19.59 5.67 -63.78
N TYR A 171 -18.44 5.03 -64.07
CA TYR A 171 -18.17 4.37 -65.35
C TYR A 171 -18.70 2.93 -65.46
N THR A 172 -19.07 2.29 -64.33
CA THR A 172 -19.61 0.92 -64.31
C THR A 172 -21.13 0.85 -64.23
N MET A 173 -21.80 2.01 -64.06
CA MET A 173 -23.27 2.14 -64.02
C MET A 173 -23.88 2.77 -65.29
N LYS A 174 -23.12 2.91 -66.38
CA LYS A 174 -23.61 3.41 -67.68
C LYS A 174 -23.34 2.37 -68.76
#